data_AF-A0A167EFN8-F1
#
_entry.id   AF-A0A167EFN8-F1
#
_cell.length_a   1.000
_cell.length_b   1.000
_cell.length_c   1.000
_cell.angle_alpha   90.00
_cell.angle_beta   90.00
_cell.angle_gamma   90.00
#
_symmetry.space_group_name_H-M   'P 1'
#
loop_
_entity.id
_entity.type
_entity.pdbx_description
1 polymer ?
#
loop_
_entity_poly.entity_id
_entity_poly.type
_entity_poly.pdbx_seq_one_letter_code
_entity_poly.pdbx_strand_id
1 'polypeptide(L)'
;MESLNFDWPDSNFAIHYGTPEYLTSDSTRVSPAAEHATLVAEQADDQSNDERALPLLRLSDWERTTQYDKNNPICIHYDFRWKVSQRENIRARQVCSDTDPDLVLAPSDFWNVDFEPRLEALLKDKNKFPGDKYTCEETIIDISVERSRQRGLKKRFEGLEIDWDTVNDHMEGLGPLFSKGRKLTFSLELIYKEASGDSTTTKGKRKKPNATEAQKLQRAADAGLWTRVYEHHRCRGRHCKQGPHCWPDERGNHHKLLSRHLEEIVRHIKGNMREGESEEEVDVGIEIPSTILRDVLDDSRKRKAEGSIDCRSCKAHASAHGRHRNAAEATLTEDLGPVEGDRSDILEEYCKWTLQQVKSDRWRGALQTANQFALDQFLELNSILQHPKVAADLMVKGGVKPGIALQFVSNIKKFQQEAKRR
;
A
#
# COMPACT_ATOMS: atom_id res chain seq x y z
N MET A 1 41.31 2.72 -43.13
CA MET A 1 39.99 2.26 -43.63
C MET A 1 39.20 1.81 -42.42
N GLU A 2 38.03 2.31 -42.07
CA GLU A 2 37.19 3.42 -42.50
C GLU A 2 36.38 3.77 -41.25
N SER A 3 36.36 5.07 -40.92
CA SER A 3 35.57 5.68 -39.86
C SER A 3 34.19 6.02 -40.40
N LEU A 4 33.12 5.62 -39.71
CA LEU A 4 31.78 6.11 -40.00
C LEU A 4 31.28 6.97 -38.83
N ASN A 5 31.37 8.27 -39.05
CA ASN A 5 30.62 9.33 -38.39
C ASN A 5 29.13 9.16 -38.68
N PHE A 6 28.27 9.49 -37.72
CA PHE A 6 26.86 9.69 -37.98
C PHE A 6 26.44 11.05 -37.43
N ASP A 7 26.18 11.97 -38.37
CA ASP A 7 25.72 13.34 -38.17
C ASP A 7 24.27 13.38 -37.68
N TRP A 8 24.01 14.34 -36.79
CA TRP A 8 22.68 14.82 -36.45
C TRP A 8 22.25 15.90 -37.45
N PRO A 9 21.01 15.91 -37.95
CA PRO A 9 20.42 17.11 -38.51
C PRO A 9 19.60 17.84 -37.46
N ASP A 10 20.10 19.02 -37.11
CA ASP A 10 19.40 20.13 -36.48
C ASP A 10 18.49 20.80 -37.54
N SER A 11 17.23 21.08 -37.22
CA SER A 11 16.41 21.96 -38.05
C SER A 11 15.32 22.65 -37.23
N ASN A 12 15.67 23.85 -36.80
CA ASN A 12 14.75 24.95 -36.52
C ASN A 12 13.81 25.20 -37.71
N PHE A 13 12.50 25.30 -37.47
CA PHE A 13 11.66 26.20 -38.27
C PHE A 13 10.64 26.94 -37.42
N ALA A 14 10.73 28.25 -37.54
CA ALA A 14 9.93 29.28 -36.90
C ALA A 14 8.46 29.24 -37.35
N ILE A 15 7.53 29.50 -36.43
CA ILE A 15 6.12 29.67 -36.72
C ILE A 15 5.89 31.15 -37.05
N HIS A 16 5.64 31.44 -38.32
CA HIS A 16 5.21 32.75 -38.80
C HIS A 16 3.74 33.02 -38.42
N TYR A 17 3.50 34.20 -37.87
CA TYR A 17 2.17 34.81 -37.73
C TYR A 17 1.60 35.15 -39.11
N GLY A 18 0.31 34.84 -39.31
CA GLY A 18 -0.44 35.24 -40.48
C GLY A 18 -1.94 35.20 -40.21
N THR A 19 -2.51 36.35 -39.87
CA THR A 19 -3.94 36.67 -39.98
C THR A 19 -4.37 36.58 -41.44
N PRO A 20 -5.63 36.21 -41.72
CA PRO A 20 -6.36 37.05 -42.67
C PRO A 20 -7.81 37.32 -42.28
N GLU A 21 -8.22 38.52 -42.68
CA GLU A 21 -9.50 39.18 -42.51
C GLU A 21 -10.61 38.60 -43.42
N TYR A 22 -11.83 38.82 -42.93
CA TYR A 22 -13.09 39.12 -43.61
C TYR A 22 -13.23 38.86 -45.13
N LEU A 23 -14.26 38.09 -45.48
CA LEU A 23 -15.08 38.37 -46.65
C LEU A 23 -16.57 38.27 -46.32
N THR A 24 -17.22 39.39 -46.55
CA THR A 24 -18.65 39.72 -46.51
C THR A 24 -19.45 38.96 -47.56
N SER A 25 -20.71 38.66 -47.28
CA SER A 25 -21.76 38.69 -48.30
C SER A 25 -23.13 38.95 -47.66
N ASP A 26 -23.65 40.13 -47.98
CA ASP A 26 -25.02 40.57 -47.78
C ASP A 26 -26.03 39.68 -48.50
N SER A 27 -27.19 39.48 -47.88
CA SER A 27 -28.46 39.48 -48.62
C SER A 27 -29.61 39.89 -47.71
N THR A 28 -29.96 41.17 -47.83
CA THR A 28 -31.13 41.81 -47.24
C THR A 28 -32.39 41.41 -48.01
N ARG A 29 -33.46 40.99 -47.31
CA ARG A 29 -34.83 41.22 -47.77
C ARG A 29 -35.84 41.29 -46.60
N VAL A 30 -35.99 42.53 -46.11
CA VAL A 30 -37.23 43.28 -45.81
C VAL A 30 -38.41 42.55 -45.12
N SER A 31 -38.71 43.03 -43.91
CA SER A 31 -39.88 42.80 -43.04
C SER A 31 -41.21 43.36 -43.60
N PRO A 32 -42.36 43.22 -42.90
CA PRO A 32 -42.68 44.19 -41.83
C PRO A 32 -43.43 43.61 -40.61
N ALA A 33 -43.50 44.49 -39.60
CA ALA A 33 -43.91 44.30 -38.22
C ALA A 33 -45.40 44.01 -37.98
N ALA A 34 -45.68 43.39 -36.83
CA ALA A 34 -46.83 43.73 -36.00
C ALA A 34 -46.54 43.35 -34.53
N GLU A 35 -46.62 44.35 -33.66
CA GLU A 35 -46.63 44.24 -32.20
C GLU A 35 -47.87 43.48 -31.74
N HIS A 36 -47.73 42.51 -30.83
CA HIS A 36 -48.77 42.20 -29.84
C HIS A 36 -48.11 41.58 -28.61
N ALA A 37 -48.17 42.32 -27.50
CA ALA A 37 -47.92 41.81 -26.16
C ALA A 37 -48.99 40.78 -25.79
N THR A 38 -48.60 39.58 -25.34
CA THR A 38 -49.41 38.78 -24.41
C THR A 38 -48.50 37.81 -23.65
N LEU A 39 -48.58 37.90 -22.33
CA LEU A 39 -48.07 36.97 -21.33
C LEU A 39 -48.66 35.56 -21.55
N VAL A 40 -47.83 34.56 -21.81
CA VAL A 40 -48.10 33.17 -21.39
C VAL A 40 -46.76 32.50 -21.09
N ALA A 41 -46.68 31.93 -19.89
CA ALA A 41 -45.58 31.11 -19.42
C ALA A 41 -45.40 29.88 -20.32
N GLU A 42 -44.17 29.60 -20.72
CA GLU A 42 -43.75 28.25 -21.06
C GLU A 42 -42.27 28.07 -20.72
N GLN A 43 -42.01 26.98 -20.00
CA GLN A 43 -40.70 26.43 -19.76
C GLN A 43 -39.95 26.31 -21.10
N ALA A 44 -38.81 26.98 -21.18
CA ALA A 44 -37.74 26.56 -22.07
C ALA A 44 -36.56 26.23 -21.16
N ASP A 45 -36.24 24.94 -21.12
CA ASP A 45 -34.89 24.45 -20.87
C ASP A 45 -33.91 25.30 -21.66
N ASP A 46 -33.29 26.29 -21.02
CA ASP A 46 -32.08 26.88 -21.54
C ASP A 46 -30.93 26.00 -21.07
N GLN A 47 -30.73 24.91 -21.83
CA GLN A 47 -29.49 24.14 -21.86
C GLN A 47 -28.35 25.04 -22.34
N SER A 48 -27.93 25.98 -21.51
CA SER A 48 -26.53 26.35 -21.44
C SER A 48 -25.86 25.32 -20.54
N ASN A 49 -25.37 24.24 -21.17
CA ASN A 49 -24.40 23.34 -20.57
C ASN A 49 -23.05 24.07 -20.44
N ASP A 50 -23.05 25.18 -19.69
CA ASP A 50 -21.85 25.67 -19.04
C ASP A 50 -21.49 24.58 -18.04
N GLU A 51 -20.31 23.97 -18.19
CA GLU A 51 -19.72 23.11 -17.18
C GLU A 51 -19.63 23.93 -15.88
N ARG A 52 -20.71 23.96 -15.07
CA ARG A 52 -20.72 24.70 -13.80
C ARG A 52 -19.56 24.18 -12.98
N ALA A 53 -18.54 25.03 -12.81
CA ALA A 53 -17.41 24.73 -11.98
C ALA A 53 -17.94 24.55 -10.55
N LEU A 54 -17.82 23.33 -10.02
CA LEU A 54 -18.22 23.05 -8.65
C LEU A 54 -17.13 23.60 -7.72
N PRO A 55 -17.43 24.57 -6.85
CA PRO A 55 -16.45 25.11 -5.92
C PRO A 55 -16.20 24.14 -4.76
N LEU A 56 -15.10 24.35 -4.04
CA LEU A 56 -14.98 23.89 -2.67
C LEU A 56 -15.74 24.86 -1.75
N LEU A 57 -16.46 24.35 -0.74
CA LEU A 57 -17.14 25.24 0.18
C LEU A 57 -16.13 25.89 1.12
N ARG A 58 -16.11 27.21 1.15
CA ARG A 58 -15.40 27.97 2.17
C ARG A 58 -16.18 27.95 3.48
N LEU A 59 -15.50 28.20 4.58
CA LEU A 59 -16.11 28.23 5.91
C LEU A 59 -17.31 29.18 6.02
N SER A 60 -17.31 30.29 5.26
CA SER A 60 -18.41 31.25 5.19
C SER A 60 -19.70 30.68 4.60
N ASP A 61 -19.58 29.74 3.68
CA ASP A 61 -20.68 29.18 2.88
C ASP A 61 -21.06 27.76 3.35
N TRP A 62 -20.35 27.25 4.36
CA TRP A 62 -20.54 25.93 4.89
C TRP A 62 -21.41 25.91 6.14
N GLU A 63 -22.42 25.04 6.13
CA GLU A 63 -23.30 24.81 7.27
C GLU A 63 -23.14 23.37 7.77
N ARG A 64 -22.69 23.22 9.02
CA ARG A 64 -22.40 21.91 9.63
C ARG A 64 -23.61 20.95 9.64
N THR A 65 -24.82 21.48 9.71
CA THR A 65 -26.05 20.68 9.77
C THR A 65 -26.65 20.37 8.40
N THR A 66 -26.12 20.99 7.34
CA THR A 66 -26.67 20.89 6.00
C THR A 66 -26.09 19.68 5.29
N GLN A 67 -26.97 18.86 4.72
CA GLN A 67 -26.57 17.69 3.95
C GLN A 67 -26.43 18.10 2.49
N TYR A 68 -25.19 18.10 2.00
CA TYR A 68 -24.89 18.39 0.61
C TYR A 68 -25.13 17.12 -0.24
N ASP A 69 -25.92 17.24 -1.30
CA ASP A 69 -26.31 16.10 -2.14
C ASP A 69 -25.19 15.70 -3.11
N LYS A 70 -24.78 14.43 -3.08
CA LYS A 70 -23.77 13.89 -4.00
C LYS A 70 -24.30 13.65 -5.41
N ASN A 71 -25.61 13.44 -5.56
CA ASN A 71 -26.22 13.07 -6.84
C ASN A 71 -26.52 14.30 -7.69
N ASN A 72 -26.78 15.44 -7.04
CA ASN A 72 -26.87 16.75 -7.67
C ASN A 72 -25.94 17.75 -6.94
N PRO A 73 -24.61 17.59 -7.08
CA PRO A 73 -23.65 18.35 -6.30
C PRO A 73 -23.67 19.82 -6.67
N ILE A 74 -23.75 20.67 -5.65
CA ILE A 74 -23.52 22.12 -5.76
C ILE A 74 -22.07 22.52 -5.40
N CYS A 75 -21.30 21.56 -4.90
CA CYS A 75 -19.90 21.72 -4.49
C CYS A 75 -19.14 20.38 -4.65
N ILE A 76 -17.82 20.42 -4.52
CA ILE A 76 -16.98 19.22 -4.59
C ILE A 76 -17.06 18.41 -3.30
N HIS A 77 -17.23 17.09 -3.43
CA HIS A 77 -17.08 16.15 -2.32
C HIS A 77 -15.78 15.35 -2.46
N TYR A 78 -15.11 15.08 -1.33
CA TYR A 78 -13.92 14.26 -1.29
C TYR A 78 -13.81 13.44 0.00
N ASP A 79 -13.07 12.33 -0.08
CA ASP A 79 -12.67 11.59 1.12
C ASP A 79 -11.35 12.13 1.65
N PHE A 80 -11.28 12.42 2.94
CA PHE A 80 -10.05 12.78 3.61
C PHE A 80 -9.46 11.58 4.32
N ARG A 81 -8.26 11.18 3.93
CA ARG A 81 -7.50 10.12 4.61
C ARG A 81 -6.31 10.75 5.29
N TRP A 82 -6.06 10.39 6.54
CA TRP A 82 -4.91 10.91 7.24
C TRP A 82 -4.17 9.85 8.01
N LYS A 83 -2.89 10.11 8.23
CA LYS A 83 -1.97 9.23 8.94
C LYS A 83 -0.96 10.06 9.70
N VAL A 84 -0.73 9.72 10.96
CA VAL A 84 0.36 10.28 11.76
C VAL A 84 1.37 9.18 12.04
N SER A 85 2.63 9.47 11.71
CA SER A 85 3.76 8.56 11.89
C SER A 85 4.80 9.19 12.81
N GLN A 86 5.47 8.39 13.64
CA GLN A 86 6.60 8.80 14.46
C GLN A 86 7.91 8.27 13.85
N ARG A 87 8.89 9.14 13.68
CA ARG A 87 10.23 8.81 13.21
C ARG A 87 11.18 8.75 14.40
N GLU A 88 11.61 7.53 14.74
CA GLU A 88 12.64 7.29 15.77
C GLU A 88 14.05 7.15 15.16
N ASN A 89 14.14 6.60 13.94
CA ASN A 89 15.40 6.38 13.21
C ASN A 89 15.16 6.63 11.70
N ILE A 90 15.64 5.75 10.81
CA ILE A 90 15.49 5.88 9.34
C ILE A 90 14.04 5.66 8.87
N ARG A 91 13.23 4.93 9.65
CA ARG A 91 11.85 4.57 9.28
C ARG A 91 10.85 5.30 10.17
N ALA A 92 9.80 5.82 9.55
CA ALA A 92 8.63 6.33 10.26
C ALA A 92 7.67 5.17 10.55
N ARG A 93 7.31 5.00 11.82
CA ARG A 93 6.30 4.04 12.27
C ARG A 93 4.94 4.73 12.29
N GLN A 94 3.92 4.13 11.69
CA GLN A 94 2.55 4.61 11.81
C GLN A 94 2.07 4.49 13.27
N VAL A 95 1.59 5.59 13.82
CA VAL A 95 1.01 5.65 15.18
C VAL A 95 -0.51 5.57 15.09
N CYS A 96 -1.10 6.32 14.17
CA CYS A 96 -2.53 6.32 13.93
C CYS A 96 -2.85 6.74 12.49
N SER A 97 -4.07 6.43 12.09
CA SER A 97 -4.64 6.83 10.81
C SER A 97 -6.14 6.74 10.91
N ASP A 98 -6.84 7.52 10.10
CA ASP A 98 -8.28 7.41 9.95
C ASP A 98 -8.73 7.92 8.57
N THR A 99 -10.03 7.88 8.33
CA THR A 99 -10.66 8.41 7.11
C THR A 99 -11.97 9.10 7.47
N ASP A 100 -12.06 10.37 7.08
CA ASP A 100 -13.26 11.18 7.15
C ASP A 100 -13.86 11.22 5.72
N PRO A 101 -14.90 10.42 5.42
CA PRO A 101 -15.47 10.38 4.09
C PRO A 101 -16.35 11.60 3.82
N ASP A 102 -16.53 11.91 2.54
CA ASP A 102 -17.59 12.84 2.08
C ASP A 102 -17.52 14.27 2.63
N LEU A 103 -16.32 14.83 2.73
CA LEU A 103 -16.12 16.22 3.10
C LEU A 103 -16.38 17.14 1.91
N VAL A 104 -16.90 18.33 2.23
CA VAL A 104 -17.25 19.39 1.27
C VAL A 104 -16.52 20.71 1.52
N LEU A 105 -16.01 20.88 2.74
CA LEU A 105 -15.22 22.05 3.13
C LEU A 105 -13.90 22.07 2.36
N ALA A 106 -13.42 23.25 2.00
CA ALA A 106 -12.07 23.39 1.45
C ALA A 106 -11.03 22.79 2.43
N PRO A 107 -10.03 22.03 1.96
CA PRO A 107 -9.03 21.39 2.82
C PRO A 107 -8.40 22.32 3.85
N SER A 108 -8.13 23.57 3.46
CA SER A 108 -7.60 24.60 4.38
C SER A 108 -8.55 24.97 5.52
N ASP A 109 -9.85 25.14 5.23
CA ASP A 109 -10.84 25.49 6.23
C ASP A 109 -11.15 24.29 7.13
N PHE A 110 -11.23 23.09 6.55
CA PHE A 110 -11.37 21.85 7.31
C PHE A 110 -10.18 21.60 8.25
N TRP A 111 -8.96 21.89 7.78
CA TRP A 111 -7.76 21.83 8.61
C TRP A 111 -7.91 22.70 9.86
N ASN A 112 -8.22 23.99 9.69
CA ASN A 112 -8.29 24.95 10.79
C ASN A 112 -9.45 24.64 11.77
N VAL A 113 -10.61 24.23 11.26
CA VAL A 113 -11.84 24.14 12.07
C VAL A 113 -12.00 22.81 12.79
N ASP A 114 -11.49 21.72 12.21
CA ASP A 114 -11.71 20.36 12.74
C ASP A 114 -10.40 19.59 12.93
N PHE A 115 -9.58 19.51 11.90
CA PHE A 115 -8.47 18.55 11.92
C PHE A 115 -7.28 18.99 12.79
N GLU A 116 -6.90 20.26 12.80
CA GLU A 116 -5.81 20.78 13.63
C GLU A 116 -6.11 20.61 15.13
N PRO A 117 -7.31 20.97 15.65
CA PRO A 117 -7.68 20.65 17.02
C PRO A 117 -7.64 19.15 17.35
N ARG A 118 -8.10 18.29 16.42
CA ARG A 118 -8.05 16.82 16.56
C ARG A 118 -6.61 16.32 16.63
N LEU A 119 -5.72 16.88 15.81
CA LEU A 119 -4.31 16.58 15.78
C LEU A 119 -3.62 16.99 17.09
N GLU A 120 -3.90 18.19 17.61
CA GLU A 120 -3.36 18.62 18.90
C GLU A 120 -3.82 17.72 20.06
N ALA A 121 -5.10 17.34 20.08
CA ALA A 121 -5.63 16.42 21.09
C ALA A 121 -4.96 15.04 20.99
N LEU A 122 -4.75 14.57 19.76
CA LEU A 122 -4.05 13.32 19.48
C LEU A 122 -2.59 13.35 19.96
N LEU A 123 -1.87 14.44 19.73
CA LEU A 123 -0.47 14.60 20.18
C LEU A 123 -0.33 14.67 21.70
N LYS A 124 -1.41 15.00 22.43
CA LYS A 124 -1.46 15.00 23.90
C LYS A 124 -1.77 13.60 24.49
N ASP A 125 -2.17 12.63 23.67
CA ASP A 125 -2.45 11.26 24.11
C ASP A 125 -1.15 10.52 24.44
N LYS A 126 -0.85 10.42 25.74
CA LYS A 126 0.36 9.76 26.26
C LYS A 126 0.49 8.28 25.89
N ASN A 127 -0.61 7.61 25.52
CA ASN A 127 -0.53 6.21 25.08
C ASN A 127 0.01 6.10 23.65
N LYS A 128 -0.26 7.10 22.81
CA LYS A 128 0.18 7.15 21.41
C LYS A 128 1.50 7.91 21.24
N PHE A 129 1.67 8.97 22.03
CA PHE A 129 2.79 9.90 22.02
C PHE A 129 3.35 10.02 23.44
N PRO A 130 4.19 9.06 23.88
CA PRO A 130 4.72 9.03 25.25
C PRO A 130 5.78 10.10 25.54
N GLY A 131 6.39 10.68 24.51
CA GLY A 131 7.42 11.71 24.62
C GLY A 131 6.86 13.06 25.06
N ASP A 132 7.73 13.91 25.61
CA ASP A 132 7.32 15.20 26.16
C ASP A 132 6.99 16.23 25.08
N LYS A 133 7.72 16.19 23.95
CA LYS A 133 7.57 17.14 22.83
C LYS A 133 7.79 16.43 21.51
N TYR A 134 6.93 16.74 20.55
CA TYR A 134 7.01 16.26 19.19
C TYR A 134 7.05 17.43 18.22
N THR A 135 7.94 17.35 17.25
CA THR A 135 8.04 18.31 16.14
C THR A 135 7.66 17.59 14.86
N CYS A 136 6.78 18.20 14.07
CA CYS A 136 6.51 17.72 12.72
C CYS A 136 7.77 17.96 11.87
N GLU A 137 8.35 16.91 11.31
CA GLU A 137 9.47 17.02 10.39
C GLU A 137 9.00 17.16 8.95
N GLU A 138 7.96 16.42 8.57
CA GLU A 138 7.59 16.26 7.18
C GLU A 138 6.08 16.04 7.07
N THR A 139 5.47 16.78 6.14
CA THR A 139 4.07 16.62 5.75
C THR A 139 4.01 16.19 4.29
N ILE A 140 3.28 15.11 4.01
CA ILE A 140 3.09 14.59 2.65
C ILE A 140 1.61 14.68 2.31
N ILE A 141 1.32 15.37 1.20
CA ILE A 141 -0.02 15.49 0.65
C ILE A 141 -0.10 14.70 -0.65
N ASP A 142 -1.15 13.89 -0.78
CA ASP A 142 -1.48 13.14 -1.99
C ASP A 142 -2.97 13.27 -2.31
N ILE A 143 -3.28 13.98 -3.40
CA ILE A 143 -4.62 14.06 -3.97
C ILE A 143 -4.71 13.05 -5.10
N SER A 144 -5.66 12.13 -5.01
CA SER A 144 -5.88 11.10 -6.01
C SER A 144 -7.32 11.17 -6.53
N VAL A 145 -7.49 10.78 -7.80
CA VAL A 145 -8.77 10.75 -8.49
C VAL A 145 -9.04 9.33 -8.96
N GLU A 146 -10.22 8.79 -8.66
CA GLU A 146 -10.58 7.44 -9.06
C GLU A 146 -10.46 7.27 -10.59
N ARG A 147 -9.82 6.17 -11.01
CA ARG A 147 -9.59 5.79 -12.42
C ARG A 147 -8.83 6.86 -13.22
N SER A 148 -8.05 7.72 -12.56
CA SER A 148 -7.12 8.65 -13.19
C SER A 148 -5.74 8.55 -12.55
N ARG A 149 -4.68 8.46 -13.38
CA ARG A 149 -3.29 8.38 -12.90
C ARG A 149 -2.48 9.66 -13.17
N GLN A 150 -3.02 10.60 -13.94
CA GLN A 150 -2.25 11.75 -14.45
C GLN A 150 -2.67 13.10 -13.87
N ARG A 151 -3.79 13.19 -13.12
CA ARG A 151 -4.34 14.45 -12.60
C ARG A 151 -4.30 14.56 -11.07
N GLY A 152 -3.54 13.69 -10.41
CA GLY A 152 -3.32 13.78 -8.96
C GLY A 152 -2.30 14.86 -8.61
N LEU A 153 -2.23 15.20 -7.34
CA LEU A 153 -1.19 16.06 -6.76
C LEU A 153 -0.41 15.26 -5.74
N LYS A 154 0.92 15.33 -5.78
CA LYS A 154 1.75 14.82 -4.70
C LYS A 154 2.78 15.87 -4.31
N LYS A 155 2.65 16.40 -3.10
CA LYS A 155 3.56 17.42 -2.55
C LYS A 155 4.09 16.96 -1.19
N ARG A 156 5.26 17.48 -0.88
CA ARG A 156 5.95 17.24 0.39
C ARG A 156 6.39 18.60 0.92
N PHE A 157 6.12 18.83 2.20
CA PHE A 157 6.41 20.06 2.92
C PHE A 157 7.27 19.73 4.13
N GLU A 158 8.11 20.67 4.53
CA GLU A 158 8.86 20.59 5.77
C GLU A 158 7.98 21.10 6.90
N GLY A 159 7.83 20.30 7.97
CA GLY A 159 6.93 20.63 9.07
C GLY A 159 5.46 20.76 8.66
N LEU A 160 4.75 21.72 9.26
CA LEU A 160 3.30 21.96 9.09
C LEU A 160 2.96 23.13 8.16
N GLU A 161 3.97 23.74 7.51
CA GLU A 161 3.78 24.87 6.61
C GLU A 161 3.29 24.37 5.23
N ILE A 162 1.99 24.10 5.16
CA ILE A 162 1.33 23.65 3.94
C ILE A 162 0.92 24.86 3.11
N ASP A 163 1.31 24.85 1.84
CA ASP A 163 0.79 25.77 0.82
C ASP A 163 -0.65 25.38 0.46
N TRP A 164 -1.59 25.90 1.25
CA TRP A 164 -3.00 25.61 1.16
C TRP A 164 -3.66 26.13 -0.12
N ASP A 165 -3.16 27.24 -0.68
CA ASP A 165 -3.68 27.81 -1.91
C ASP A 165 -3.47 26.82 -3.05
N THR A 166 -2.25 26.26 -3.20
CA THR A 166 -2.04 25.21 -4.22
C THR A 166 -2.96 23.99 -4.00
N VAL A 167 -3.20 23.60 -2.74
CA VAL A 167 -4.04 22.42 -2.45
C VAL A 167 -5.50 22.69 -2.81
N ASN A 168 -6.04 23.85 -2.43
CA ASN A 168 -7.42 24.24 -2.73
C ASN A 168 -7.60 24.44 -4.24
N ASP A 169 -6.73 25.21 -4.90
CA ASP A 169 -6.78 25.47 -6.34
C ASP A 169 -6.73 24.18 -7.16
N HIS A 170 -5.86 23.24 -6.75
CA HIS A 170 -5.77 21.94 -7.41
C HIS A 170 -7.07 21.15 -7.22
N MET A 171 -7.64 21.12 -6.03
CA MET A 171 -8.91 20.45 -5.76
C MET A 171 -10.07 21.04 -6.58
N GLU A 172 -10.19 22.36 -6.65
CA GLU A 172 -11.21 23.05 -7.47
C GLU A 172 -11.04 22.76 -8.95
N GLY A 173 -9.79 22.72 -9.44
CA GLY A 173 -9.47 22.30 -10.80
C GLY A 173 -9.89 20.85 -11.15
N LEU A 174 -10.17 20.01 -10.15
CA LEU A 174 -10.71 18.66 -10.33
C LEU A 174 -12.25 18.62 -10.37
N GLY A 175 -12.93 19.75 -10.15
CA GLY A 175 -14.39 19.87 -10.21
C GLY A 175 -15.02 19.23 -11.45
N PRO A 176 -14.54 19.48 -12.69
CA PRO A 176 -15.08 18.84 -13.88
C PRO A 176 -14.97 17.31 -13.91
N LEU A 177 -13.96 16.74 -13.23
CA LEU A 177 -13.84 15.28 -13.10
C LEU A 177 -14.82 14.75 -12.06
N PHE A 178 -15.00 15.48 -10.95
CA PHE A 178 -15.99 15.15 -9.94
C PHE A 178 -17.42 15.16 -10.53
N SER A 179 -17.78 16.19 -11.32
CA SER A 179 -19.07 16.24 -12.03
C SER A 179 -19.28 15.05 -12.99
N LYS A 180 -18.20 14.42 -13.46
CA LYS A 180 -18.23 13.20 -14.29
C LYS A 180 -18.32 11.91 -13.43
N GLY A 181 -18.64 12.04 -12.14
CA GLY A 181 -18.78 10.94 -11.19
C GLY A 181 -17.46 10.34 -10.71
N ARG A 182 -16.33 11.05 -10.84
CA ARG A 182 -15.04 10.57 -10.33
C ARG A 182 -14.91 10.92 -8.85
N LYS A 183 -14.57 9.92 -8.04
CA LYS A 183 -14.28 10.14 -6.62
C LYS A 183 -12.93 10.81 -6.42
N LEU A 184 -12.89 11.86 -5.60
CA LEU A 184 -11.68 12.54 -5.16
C LEU A 184 -11.28 12.06 -3.77
N THR A 185 -9.97 11.91 -3.53
CA THR A 185 -9.42 11.54 -2.22
C THR A 185 -8.24 12.43 -1.90
N PHE A 186 -8.33 13.18 -0.81
CA PHE A 186 -7.25 13.97 -0.24
C PHE A 186 -6.57 13.16 0.88
N SER A 187 -5.28 12.86 0.72
CA SER A 187 -4.51 12.08 1.70
C SER A 187 -3.43 12.95 2.35
N LEU A 188 -3.35 12.92 3.68
CA LEU A 188 -2.39 13.69 4.47
C LEU A 188 -1.59 12.79 5.40
N GLU A 189 -0.27 12.76 5.24
CA GLU A 189 0.63 12.03 6.13
C GLU A 189 1.54 13.01 6.86
N LEU A 190 1.45 13.01 8.19
CA LEU A 190 2.26 13.82 9.09
C LEU A 190 3.31 12.96 9.76
N ILE A 191 4.57 13.34 9.65
CA ILE A 191 5.70 12.61 10.22
C ILE A 191 6.28 13.45 11.35
N TYR A 192 6.16 12.95 12.57
CA TYR A 192 6.66 13.58 13.79
C TYR A 192 7.94 12.93 14.27
N LYS A 193 8.80 13.72 14.90
CA LYS A 193 9.96 13.25 15.66
C LYS A 193 9.86 13.76 17.08
N GLU A 194 10.28 12.94 18.02
CA GLU A 194 10.41 13.38 19.41
C GLU A 194 11.56 14.38 19.50
N ALA A 195 11.27 15.58 20.00
CA ALA A 195 12.29 16.57 20.25
C ALA A 195 13.11 16.09 21.45
N SER A 196 14.33 15.62 21.21
CA SER A 196 15.27 15.33 22.29
C SER A 196 15.48 16.62 23.07
N GLY A 197 15.00 16.67 24.31
CA GLY A 197 15.29 17.80 25.18
C GLY A 197 16.80 17.93 25.33
N ASP A 198 17.33 19.12 25.05
CA ASP A 198 18.67 19.51 25.50
C ASP A 198 18.69 19.47 27.03
N SER A 199 18.92 18.29 27.59
CA SER A 199 19.30 18.15 28.98
C SER A 199 20.77 18.52 29.08
N THR A 200 20.99 19.82 29.28
CA THR A 200 22.24 20.34 29.81
C THR A 200 22.70 19.49 30.98
N THR A 201 23.94 19.06 30.87
CA THR A 201 24.75 18.39 31.89
C THR A 201 24.49 18.92 33.30
N THR A 202 24.20 18.03 34.26
CA THR A 202 24.78 18.11 35.62
C THR A 202 24.65 16.79 36.38
N LYS A 203 25.82 16.20 36.61
CA LYS A 203 26.26 15.40 37.76
C LYS A 203 25.25 14.48 38.47
N GLY A 204 25.51 13.18 38.31
CA GLY A 204 25.85 12.33 39.45
C GLY A 204 24.70 11.59 40.13
N LYS A 205 24.31 10.45 39.55
CA LYS A 205 24.02 9.22 40.30
C LYS A 205 24.19 8.05 39.35
N ARG A 206 25.12 7.14 39.67
CA ARG A 206 25.29 5.84 38.98
C ARG A 206 23.94 5.10 39.04
N LYS A 207 23.12 5.27 38.02
CA LYS A 207 22.04 4.34 37.69
C LYS A 207 22.73 3.14 37.04
N LYS A 208 22.46 1.95 37.58
CA LYS A 208 22.86 0.69 36.92
C LYS A 208 22.43 0.76 35.46
N PRO A 209 23.28 0.43 34.49
CA PRO A 209 22.94 0.52 33.08
C PRO A 209 21.67 -0.30 32.84
N ASN A 210 20.68 0.34 32.23
CA ASN A 210 19.54 -0.38 31.69
C ASN A 210 20.07 -1.33 30.60
N ALA A 211 19.42 -2.47 30.43
CA ALA A 211 19.87 -3.51 29.49
C ALA A 211 20.14 -2.96 28.08
N THR A 212 19.46 -1.88 27.70
CA THR A 212 19.56 -1.19 26.41
C THR A 212 20.86 -0.40 26.22
N GLU A 213 21.36 0.29 27.25
CA GLU A 213 22.60 1.06 27.18
C GLU A 213 23.83 0.14 27.26
N ALA A 214 23.75 -0.94 28.04
CA ALA A 214 24.73 -2.03 28.00
C ALA A 214 24.76 -2.69 26.61
N GLN A 215 23.59 -2.92 25.99
CA GLN A 215 23.50 -3.45 24.63
C GLN A 215 24.02 -2.45 23.57
N LYS A 216 23.86 -1.15 23.80
CA LYS A 216 24.38 -0.08 22.93
C LYS A 216 25.90 0.03 23.03
N LEU A 217 26.45 -0.08 24.25
CA LEU A 217 27.89 -0.11 24.48
C LEU A 217 28.52 -1.39 23.92
N GLN A 218 27.83 -2.53 24.05
CA GLN A 218 28.23 -3.79 23.42
C GLN A 218 28.23 -3.66 21.89
N ARG A 219 27.17 -3.09 21.28
CA ARG A 219 27.14 -2.86 19.82
C ARG A 219 28.22 -1.90 19.34
N ALA A 220 28.58 -0.90 20.14
CA ALA A 220 29.65 0.03 19.83
C ALA A 220 31.04 -0.62 19.94
N ALA A 221 31.25 -1.49 20.93
CA ALA A 221 32.46 -2.31 21.04
C ALA A 221 32.56 -3.33 19.89
N ASP A 222 31.44 -3.98 19.54
CA ASP A 222 31.36 -4.98 18.49
C ASP A 222 31.52 -4.41 17.06
N ALA A 223 31.42 -3.08 16.90
CA ALA A 223 31.39 -2.42 15.59
C ALA A 223 32.64 -2.71 14.73
N GLY A 224 33.80 -2.91 15.37
CA GLY A 224 35.05 -3.27 14.68
C GLY A 224 35.00 -4.67 14.05
N LEU A 225 34.48 -5.66 14.78
CA LEU A 225 34.31 -7.03 14.27
C LEU A 225 33.27 -7.10 13.16
N TRP A 226 32.11 -6.46 13.37
CA TRP A 226 31.05 -6.40 12.36
C TRP A 226 31.54 -5.82 11.04
N THR A 227 32.26 -4.69 11.08
CA THR A 227 32.80 -4.04 9.89
C THR A 227 33.72 -4.97 9.10
N ARG A 228 34.60 -5.70 9.78
CA ARG A 228 35.52 -6.65 9.14
C ARG A 228 34.80 -7.86 8.55
N VAL A 229 33.76 -8.40 9.21
CA VAL A 229 32.94 -9.50 8.66
C VAL A 229 32.16 -9.05 7.43
N TYR A 230 31.54 -7.87 7.45
CA TYR A 230 30.85 -7.31 6.28
C TYR A 230 31.79 -7.11 5.10
N GLU A 231 32.99 -6.56 5.32
CA GLU A 231 33.96 -6.31 4.25
C GLU A 231 34.53 -7.63 3.70
N HIS A 232 34.76 -8.65 4.54
CA HIS A 232 35.23 -9.97 4.09
C HIS A 232 34.21 -10.66 3.18
N HIS A 233 32.92 -10.59 3.53
CA HIS A 233 31.84 -11.25 2.80
C HIS A 233 31.22 -10.38 1.70
N ARG A 234 31.82 -9.22 1.43
CA ARG A 234 31.37 -8.29 0.40
C ARG A 234 31.59 -8.89 -0.99
N CYS A 235 30.53 -8.87 -1.79
CA CYS A 235 30.56 -9.44 -3.11
C CYS A 235 31.43 -8.62 -4.06
N ARG A 236 32.52 -9.20 -4.57
CA ARG A 236 33.43 -8.53 -5.53
C ARG A 236 33.04 -8.71 -7.00
N GLY A 237 31.99 -9.48 -7.28
CA GLY A 237 31.53 -9.73 -8.64
C GLY A 237 30.80 -8.52 -9.24
N ARG A 238 31.34 -7.92 -10.32
CA ARG A 238 30.74 -6.76 -11.02
C ARG A 238 29.29 -6.98 -11.47
N HIS A 239 28.89 -8.22 -11.70
CA HIS A 239 27.54 -8.60 -12.19
C HIS A 239 26.84 -9.62 -11.29
N CYS A 240 27.23 -9.70 -10.00
CA CYS A 240 26.58 -10.64 -9.09
C CYS A 240 25.14 -10.21 -8.77
N LYS A 241 24.18 -11.09 -9.09
CA LYS A 241 22.75 -10.84 -8.86
C LYS A 241 22.29 -11.15 -7.42
N GLN A 242 23.19 -11.61 -6.55
CA GLN A 242 22.83 -12.04 -5.18
C GLN A 242 22.78 -10.88 -4.17
N GLY A 243 23.31 -9.71 -4.51
CA GLY A 243 23.33 -8.53 -3.65
C GLY A 243 24.72 -8.22 -3.07
N PRO A 244 24.80 -7.31 -2.08
CA PRO A 244 26.07 -6.73 -1.63
C PRO A 244 26.97 -7.71 -0.88
N HIS A 245 26.39 -8.75 -0.25
CA HIS A 245 27.13 -9.78 0.47
C HIS A 245 26.78 -11.16 -0.08
N CYS A 246 27.80 -11.95 -0.37
CA CYS A 246 27.64 -13.24 -1.02
C CYS A 246 28.77 -14.20 -0.61
N TRP A 247 28.46 -15.49 -0.58
CA TRP A 247 29.44 -16.56 -0.39
C TRP A 247 29.61 -17.34 -1.70
N PRO A 248 30.82 -17.40 -2.27
CA PRO A 248 31.10 -18.24 -3.44
C PRO A 248 31.25 -19.71 -3.01
N ASP A 249 30.59 -20.63 -3.71
CA ASP A 249 30.85 -22.07 -3.59
C ASP A 249 32.16 -22.47 -4.32
N GLU A 250 32.62 -23.70 -4.11
CA GLU A 250 33.80 -24.25 -4.78
C GLU A 250 33.68 -24.28 -6.32
N ARG A 251 32.46 -24.16 -6.85
CA ARG A 251 32.15 -24.14 -8.28
C ARG A 251 32.05 -22.72 -8.83
N GLY A 252 32.31 -21.69 -8.01
CA GLY A 252 32.24 -20.28 -8.36
C GLY A 252 30.81 -19.70 -8.41
N ASN A 253 29.79 -20.43 -7.95
CA ASN A 253 28.44 -19.91 -7.80
C ASN A 253 28.34 -19.08 -6.53
N HIS A 254 27.81 -17.86 -6.68
CA HIS A 254 27.57 -17.00 -5.54
C HIS A 254 26.20 -17.31 -4.92
N HIS A 255 26.17 -17.46 -3.60
CA HIS A 255 24.97 -17.57 -2.79
C HIS A 255 24.79 -16.31 -1.94
N LYS A 256 23.56 -15.83 -1.79
CA LYS A 256 23.28 -14.61 -1.02
C LYS A 256 23.47 -14.86 0.46
N LEU A 257 24.22 -13.99 1.12
CA LEU A 257 24.28 -13.94 2.57
C LEU A 257 23.22 -12.96 3.08
N LEU A 258 22.30 -13.46 3.91
CA LEU A 258 21.30 -12.65 4.61
C LEU A 258 21.88 -12.13 5.92
N SER A 259 21.28 -11.09 6.49
CA SER A 259 21.73 -10.50 7.76
C SER A 259 21.86 -11.55 8.87
N ARG A 260 20.89 -12.48 8.96
CA ARG A 260 20.93 -13.59 9.93
C ARG A 260 22.15 -14.52 9.77
N HIS A 261 22.64 -14.72 8.54
CA HIS A 261 23.81 -15.55 8.30
C HIS A 261 25.09 -14.83 8.75
N LEU A 262 25.16 -13.52 8.54
CA LEU A 262 26.27 -12.69 9.01
C LEU A 262 26.29 -12.60 10.54
N GLU A 263 25.12 -12.54 11.19
CA GLU A 263 24.98 -12.65 12.65
C GLU A 263 25.49 -13.99 13.19
N GLU A 264 25.17 -15.10 12.52
CA GLU A 264 25.64 -16.43 12.91
C GLU A 264 27.16 -16.59 12.73
N ILE A 265 27.72 -16.01 11.66
CA ILE A 265 29.17 -15.98 11.42
C ILE A 265 29.87 -15.18 12.52
N VAL A 266 29.38 -13.98 12.87
CA VAL A 266 29.96 -13.18 13.96
C VAL A 266 29.88 -13.92 15.29
N ARG A 267 28.75 -14.58 15.58
CA ARG A 267 28.59 -15.37 16.81
C ARG A 267 29.59 -16.53 16.86
N HIS A 268 29.80 -17.20 15.73
CA HIS A 268 30.79 -18.28 15.63
C HIS A 268 32.22 -17.78 15.85
N ILE A 269 32.58 -16.66 15.24
CA ILE A 269 33.89 -16.02 15.42
C ILE A 269 34.11 -15.69 16.90
N LYS A 270 33.13 -15.05 17.55
CA LYS A 270 33.19 -14.74 19.00
C LYS A 270 33.31 -15.98 19.88
N GLY A 271 32.64 -17.07 19.52
CA GLY A 271 32.71 -18.34 20.25
C GLY A 271 34.06 -19.05 20.13
N ASN A 272 34.87 -18.72 19.13
CA ASN A 272 36.20 -19.30 18.90
C ASN A 272 37.36 -18.40 19.39
N MET A 273 37.08 -17.21 19.93
CA MET A 273 38.10 -16.31 20.47
C MET A 273 38.79 -16.96 21.68
N ARG A 274 40.13 -16.87 21.75
CA ARG A 274 40.85 -17.30 22.95
C ARG A 274 40.65 -16.30 24.07
N GLU A 275 40.69 -16.79 25.31
CA GLU A 275 40.52 -15.93 26.49
C GLU A 275 41.62 -14.86 26.54
N GLY A 276 41.23 -13.60 26.32
CA GLY A 276 42.13 -12.44 26.29
C GLY A 276 42.52 -11.91 24.91
N GLU A 277 42.12 -12.55 23.80
CA GLU A 277 42.29 -11.99 22.45
C GLU A 277 41.36 -10.79 22.26
N SER A 278 41.92 -9.67 21.77
CA SER A 278 41.12 -8.49 21.42
C SER A 278 40.29 -8.80 20.16
N GLU A 279 39.08 -8.24 20.07
CA GLU A 279 38.25 -8.44 18.86
C GLU A 279 38.98 -7.99 17.59
N GLU A 280 39.94 -7.07 17.68
CA GLU A 280 40.76 -6.53 16.59
C GLU A 280 41.82 -7.52 16.06
N GLU A 281 42.23 -8.51 16.87
CA GLU A 281 43.24 -9.53 16.54
C GLU A 281 42.65 -10.81 15.95
N VAL A 282 41.32 -10.97 16.04
CA VAL A 282 40.62 -12.18 15.56
C VAL A 282 40.59 -12.21 14.03
N ASP A 283 40.96 -13.36 13.45
CA ASP A 283 40.85 -13.62 12.02
C ASP A 283 39.38 -13.74 11.60
N VAL A 284 38.99 -12.95 10.61
CA VAL A 284 37.64 -12.96 10.01
C VAL A 284 37.54 -13.87 8.79
N GLY A 285 38.67 -14.44 8.34
CA GLY A 285 38.76 -15.41 7.26
C GLY A 285 38.48 -16.86 7.68
N ILE A 286 37.87 -17.07 8.85
CA ILE A 286 37.47 -18.41 9.30
C ILE A 286 36.46 -18.99 8.32
N GLU A 287 36.67 -20.26 7.94
CA GLU A 287 35.76 -20.99 7.07
C GLU A 287 34.34 -21.03 7.68
N ILE A 288 33.33 -20.65 6.90
CA ILE A 288 31.95 -20.61 7.37
C ILE A 288 31.54 -22.03 7.81
N PRO A 289 31.05 -22.21 9.05
CA PRO A 289 30.57 -23.51 9.53
C PRO A 289 29.56 -24.16 8.59
N SER A 290 29.67 -25.47 8.43
CA SER A 290 28.79 -26.28 7.55
C SER A 290 27.30 -26.14 7.88
N THR A 291 26.96 -25.84 9.14
CA THR A 291 25.59 -25.55 9.58
C THR A 291 25.04 -24.28 8.93
N ILE A 292 25.82 -23.20 8.90
CA ILE A 292 25.45 -21.92 8.28
C ILE A 292 25.39 -22.08 6.76
N LEU A 293 26.35 -22.80 6.17
CA LEU A 293 26.36 -23.07 4.73
C LEU A 293 25.12 -23.84 4.27
N ARG A 294 24.65 -24.83 5.05
CA ARG A 294 23.43 -25.57 4.74
C ARG A 294 22.22 -24.63 4.64
N ASP A 295 22.07 -23.72 5.60
CA ASP A 295 20.97 -22.76 5.64
C ASP A 295 21.04 -21.76 4.47
N VAL A 296 22.25 -21.29 4.13
CA VAL A 296 22.50 -20.44 2.95
C VAL A 296 22.06 -21.14 1.65
N LEU A 297 22.37 -22.43 1.52
CA LEU A 297 22.01 -23.23 0.35
C LEU A 297 20.49 -23.48 0.29
N ASP A 298 19.84 -23.73 1.43
CA ASP A 298 18.38 -23.87 1.52
C ASP A 298 17.65 -22.61 1.05
N ASP A 299 18.08 -21.44 1.50
CA ASP A 299 17.52 -20.17 1.05
C ASP A 299 17.77 -19.89 -0.43
N SER A 300 18.92 -20.32 -0.94
CA SER A 300 19.24 -20.23 -2.36
C SER A 300 18.32 -21.12 -3.19
N ARG A 301 17.91 -22.30 -2.69
CA ARG A 301 16.95 -23.19 -3.35
C ARG A 301 15.55 -22.58 -3.37
N LYS A 302 15.07 -22.05 -2.24
CA LYS A 302 13.75 -21.41 -2.12
C LYS A 302 13.58 -20.24 -3.10
N ARG A 303 14.58 -19.36 -3.23
CA ARG A 303 14.51 -18.22 -4.15
C ARG A 303 14.53 -18.61 -5.64
N LYS A 304 15.17 -19.73 -6.00
CA LYS A 304 15.14 -20.22 -7.39
C LYS A 304 13.75 -20.75 -7.78
N ALA A 305 12.95 -21.21 -6.83
CA ALA A 305 11.56 -21.62 -7.07
C ALA A 305 10.62 -20.42 -7.31
N GLU A 306 10.89 -19.28 -6.65
CA GLU A 306 10.05 -18.07 -6.74
C GLU A 306 10.37 -17.19 -7.97
N GLY A 307 11.60 -17.23 -8.48
CA GLY A 307 12.04 -16.41 -9.63
C GLY A 307 11.59 -16.90 -11.01
N SER A 308 10.82 -17.99 -11.11
CA SER A 308 10.44 -18.62 -12.38
C SER A 308 9.10 -18.14 -12.95
N ILE A 309 8.46 -17.12 -12.36
CA ILE A 309 7.16 -16.60 -12.79
C ILE A 309 7.34 -15.18 -13.34
N ASP A 310 7.92 -15.05 -14.53
CA ASP A 310 7.70 -13.83 -15.34
C ASP A 310 7.95 -14.10 -16.82
N CYS A 311 7.10 -14.93 -17.45
CA CYS A 311 6.94 -14.88 -18.90
C CYS A 311 5.88 -13.81 -19.23
N ARG A 312 6.34 -12.57 -19.36
CA ARG A 312 5.56 -11.45 -19.89
C ARG A 312 5.42 -11.58 -21.41
N SER A 313 4.56 -12.48 -21.88
CA SER A 313 3.97 -12.36 -23.22
C SER A 313 2.83 -13.35 -23.41
N CYS A 314 1.67 -13.08 -22.81
CA CYS A 314 0.37 -13.55 -23.30
C CYS A 314 -0.71 -12.55 -22.86
N LYS A 315 -0.92 -11.51 -23.67
CA LYS A 315 -2.21 -10.80 -23.68
C LYS A 315 -3.20 -11.68 -24.45
N ALA A 316 -4.30 -12.08 -23.82
CA ALA A 316 -5.52 -12.42 -24.54
C ALA A 316 -6.72 -11.87 -23.77
N HIS A 317 -7.50 -11.09 -24.50
CA HIS A 317 -8.70 -10.39 -24.07
C HIS A 317 -9.79 -11.37 -23.61
N ALA A 318 -10.53 -11.00 -22.58
CA ALA A 318 -11.94 -11.40 -22.47
C ALA A 318 -12.74 -10.22 -21.90
N SER A 319 -13.63 -9.75 -22.78
CA SER A 319 -14.52 -8.63 -22.62
C SER A 319 -15.82 -9.07 -21.94
N ALA A 320 -16.32 -8.19 -21.06
CA ALA A 320 -17.71 -7.78 -20.89
C ALA A 320 -18.78 -8.64 -20.17
N HIS A 321 -19.60 -7.85 -19.46
CA HIS A 321 -20.98 -8.04 -18.98
C HIS A 321 -21.15 -8.91 -17.72
N GLY A 322 -21.50 -8.34 -16.55
CA GLY A 322 -22.82 -7.79 -16.18
C GLY A 322 -23.51 -8.82 -15.28
N ARG A 323 -24.19 -8.57 -14.14
CA ARG A 323 -24.83 -7.41 -13.52
C ARG A 323 -24.79 -7.58 -11.99
N HIS A 324 -24.96 -6.45 -11.32
CA HIS A 324 -25.44 -6.33 -9.94
C HIS A 324 -26.63 -7.25 -9.61
N ARG A 325 -26.63 -7.79 -8.39
CA ARG A 325 -27.74 -7.66 -7.45
C ARG A 325 -27.18 -7.51 -6.04
N ASN A 326 -27.47 -6.37 -5.42
CA ASN A 326 -27.27 -6.15 -3.99
C ASN A 326 -28.36 -6.91 -3.23
N ALA A 327 -27.97 -7.62 -2.19
CA ALA A 327 -28.80 -7.87 -1.02
C ALA A 327 -27.89 -7.74 0.19
N ALA A 328 -28.23 -6.78 1.05
CA ALA A 328 -27.57 -6.54 2.31
C ALA A 328 -27.64 -7.79 3.18
N GLU A 329 -26.52 -8.19 3.78
CA GLU A 329 -26.58 -8.92 5.04
C GLU A 329 -25.37 -8.56 5.90
N ALA A 330 -25.69 -8.36 7.17
CA ALA A 330 -24.94 -7.63 8.15
C ALA A 330 -23.62 -8.30 8.55
N THR A 331 -22.71 -7.44 8.98
CA THR A 331 -21.52 -7.73 9.77
C THR A 331 -21.82 -8.66 10.95
N LEU A 332 -21.20 -9.85 10.94
CA LEU A 332 -20.74 -10.54 12.14
C LEU A 332 -19.38 -11.18 11.80
N THR A 333 -18.31 -10.40 11.90
CA THR A 333 -16.96 -10.92 12.08
C THR A 333 -16.86 -11.48 13.49
N GLU A 334 -17.44 -12.65 13.70
CA GLU A 334 -17.03 -13.53 14.80
C GLU A 334 -15.68 -14.13 14.40
N ASP A 335 -14.64 -13.76 15.14
CA ASP A 335 -13.32 -14.36 15.05
C ASP A 335 -13.43 -15.80 15.56
N LEU A 336 -13.71 -16.72 14.64
CA LEU A 336 -13.74 -18.15 14.93
C LEU A 336 -12.30 -18.60 15.14
N GLY A 337 -11.94 -18.85 16.40
CA GLY A 337 -10.65 -19.41 16.80
C GLY A 337 -10.29 -20.73 16.11
N PRO A 338 -9.08 -21.26 16.39
CA PRO A 338 -8.54 -22.46 15.75
C PRO A 338 -9.53 -23.63 15.79
N VAL A 339 -9.56 -24.42 14.71
CA VAL A 339 -10.33 -25.66 14.65
C VAL A 339 -9.74 -26.65 15.67
N GLU A 340 -10.50 -26.99 16.71
CA GLU A 340 -10.07 -27.88 17.82
C GLU A 340 -10.30 -29.36 17.49
N GLY A 341 -9.28 -30.21 17.71
CA GLY A 341 -9.31 -31.67 17.55
C GLY A 341 -8.18 -32.20 16.65
N ASP A 342 -8.22 -33.49 16.31
CA ASP A 342 -7.24 -34.08 15.39
C ASP A 342 -7.42 -33.53 13.97
N ARG A 343 -6.32 -33.04 13.39
CA ARG A 343 -6.36 -32.29 12.12
C ARG A 343 -6.78 -33.17 10.94
N SER A 344 -6.48 -34.46 10.98
CA SER A 344 -6.87 -35.41 9.96
C SER A 344 -8.36 -35.71 10.06
N ASP A 345 -8.83 -36.02 11.28
CA ASP A 345 -10.24 -36.37 11.52
C ASP A 345 -11.19 -35.23 11.14
N ILE A 346 -10.82 -33.99 11.44
CA ILE A 346 -11.66 -32.83 11.14
C ILE A 346 -11.67 -32.50 9.65
N LEU A 347 -10.55 -32.71 8.95
CA LEU A 347 -10.52 -32.57 7.49
C LEU A 347 -11.41 -33.62 6.82
N GLU A 348 -11.39 -34.87 7.31
CA GLU A 348 -12.30 -35.91 6.84
C GLU A 348 -13.76 -35.60 7.13
N GLU A 349 -14.07 -35.09 8.32
CA GLU A 349 -15.42 -34.68 8.69
C GLU A 349 -15.92 -33.54 7.79
N TYR A 350 -15.08 -32.55 7.52
CA TYR A 350 -15.39 -31.47 6.59
C TYR A 350 -15.66 -31.98 5.17
N CYS A 351 -14.84 -32.92 4.69
CA CYS A 351 -15.04 -33.58 3.40
C CYS A 351 -16.38 -34.32 3.35
N LYS A 352 -16.79 -35.01 4.42
CA LYS A 352 -18.11 -35.65 4.51
C LYS A 352 -19.23 -34.60 4.50
N TRP A 353 -19.08 -33.53 5.27
CA TRP A 353 -20.07 -32.45 5.38
C TRP A 353 -20.29 -31.75 4.05
N THR A 354 -19.25 -31.41 3.29
CA THR A 354 -19.38 -30.73 1.98
C THR A 354 -20.20 -31.53 0.98
N LEU A 355 -20.13 -32.87 1.01
CA LEU A 355 -20.91 -33.75 0.15
C LEU A 355 -22.38 -33.86 0.56
N GLN A 356 -22.71 -33.63 1.83
CA GLN A 356 -24.09 -33.59 2.33
C GLN A 356 -24.81 -32.31 1.89
N GLN A 357 -24.07 -31.23 1.62
CA GLN A 357 -24.64 -29.94 1.21
C GLN A 357 -25.22 -29.93 -0.22
N VAL A 358 -24.97 -30.97 -1.01
CA VAL A 358 -25.40 -31.00 -2.43
C VAL A 358 -26.16 -32.26 -2.80
N LYS A 359 -27.19 -32.08 -3.63
CA LYS A 359 -28.00 -33.17 -4.21
C LYS A 359 -27.62 -33.50 -5.66
N SER A 360 -26.94 -32.59 -6.36
CA SER A 360 -26.56 -32.77 -7.77
C SER A 360 -25.33 -33.66 -7.92
N ASP A 361 -25.41 -34.70 -8.76
CA ASP A 361 -24.30 -35.62 -9.02
C ASP A 361 -23.11 -34.94 -9.70
N ARG A 362 -23.38 -34.01 -10.62
CA ARG A 362 -22.34 -33.21 -11.26
C ARG A 362 -21.56 -32.35 -10.26
N TRP A 363 -22.27 -31.78 -9.28
CA TRP A 363 -21.64 -30.96 -8.24
C TRP A 363 -20.93 -31.82 -7.20
N ARG A 364 -21.53 -32.96 -6.84
CA ARG A 364 -20.95 -33.97 -5.96
C ARG A 364 -19.61 -34.47 -6.51
N GLY A 365 -19.55 -34.84 -7.79
CA GLY A 365 -18.31 -35.30 -8.41
C GLY A 365 -17.20 -34.25 -8.36
N ALA A 366 -17.54 -32.98 -8.60
CA ALA A 366 -16.55 -31.90 -8.53
C ALA A 366 -16.07 -31.62 -7.10
N LEU A 367 -16.95 -31.71 -6.09
CA LEU A 367 -16.58 -31.62 -4.67
C LEU A 367 -15.75 -32.83 -4.23
N GLN A 368 -16.05 -34.04 -4.70
CA GLN A 368 -15.23 -35.23 -4.41
C GLN A 368 -13.78 -35.04 -4.90
N THR A 369 -13.59 -34.47 -6.09
CA THR A 369 -12.25 -34.12 -6.58
C THR A 369 -11.54 -33.13 -5.66
N ALA A 370 -12.26 -32.11 -5.18
CA ALA A 370 -11.70 -31.12 -4.25
C ALA A 370 -11.33 -31.74 -2.89
N ASN A 371 -12.21 -32.60 -2.36
CA ASN A 371 -12.02 -33.29 -1.08
C ASN A 371 -10.82 -34.24 -1.15
N GLN A 372 -10.72 -35.05 -2.21
CA GLN A 372 -9.60 -35.96 -2.41
C GLN A 372 -8.28 -35.19 -2.51
N PHE A 373 -8.26 -34.10 -3.28
CA PHE A 373 -7.09 -33.26 -3.38
C PHE A 373 -6.66 -32.68 -2.03
N ALA A 374 -7.61 -32.22 -1.20
CA ALA A 374 -7.30 -31.69 0.13
C ALA A 374 -6.70 -32.74 1.05
N LEU A 375 -7.22 -33.98 1.02
CA LEU A 375 -6.70 -35.11 1.79
C LEU A 375 -5.28 -35.51 1.31
N ASP A 376 -5.09 -35.66 0.00
CA ASP A 376 -3.81 -36.08 -0.59
C ASP A 376 -2.69 -35.05 -0.39
N GLN A 377 -3.05 -33.76 -0.32
CA GLN A 377 -2.10 -32.66 -0.11
C GLN A 377 -2.00 -32.21 1.36
N PHE A 378 -2.64 -32.94 2.28
CA PHE A 378 -2.66 -32.63 3.72
C PHE A 378 -3.09 -31.18 4.02
N LEU A 379 -4.03 -30.65 3.24
CA LEU A 379 -4.54 -29.28 3.39
C LEU A 379 -5.54 -29.22 4.54
N GLU A 380 -5.02 -29.20 5.77
CA GLU A 380 -5.83 -29.08 6.98
C GLU A 380 -6.51 -27.70 7.08
N LEU A 381 -7.66 -27.66 7.75
CA LEU A 381 -8.58 -26.52 7.69
C LEU A 381 -8.00 -25.21 8.23
N ASN A 382 -7.13 -25.25 9.25
CA ASN A 382 -6.50 -24.04 9.80
C ASN A 382 -5.49 -23.43 8.82
N SER A 383 -4.70 -24.26 8.14
CA SER A 383 -3.77 -23.85 7.09
C SER A 383 -4.51 -23.20 5.92
N ILE A 384 -5.68 -23.75 5.57
CA ILE A 384 -6.56 -23.12 4.56
C ILE A 384 -7.10 -21.78 5.06
N LEU A 385 -7.53 -21.66 6.32
CA LEU A 385 -8.03 -20.41 6.88
C LEU A 385 -6.96 -19.32 7.00
N GLN A 386 -5.70 -19.69 7.29
CA GLN A 386 -4.57 -18.78 7.32
C GLN A 386 -4.20 -18.26 5.93
N HIS A 387 -4.32 -19.11 4.89
CA HIS A 387 -3.91 -18.78 3.53
C HIS A 387 -4.98 -19.19 2.48
N PRO A 388 -6.18 -18.61 2.51
CA PRO A 388 -7.33 -19.07 1.70
C PRO A 388 -7.10 -18.93 0.20
N LYS A 389 -6.40 -17.87 -0.22
CA LYS A 389 -6.05 -17.65 -1.63
C LYS A 389 -5.05 -18.69 -2.13
N VAL A 390 -4.02 -18.99 -1.33
CA VAL A 390 -2.98 -19.97 -1.68
C VAL A 390 -3.57 -21.36 -1.79
N ALA A 391 -4.44 -21.74 -0.84
CA ALA A 391 -5.14 -23.03 -0.87
C ALA A 391 -6.04 -23.15 -2.11
N ALA A 392 -6.86 -22.13 -2.42
CA ALA A 392 -7.71 -22.15 -3.60
C ALA A 392 -6.89 -22.26 -4.90
N ASP A 393 -5.80 -21.50 -5.03
CA ASP A 393 -4.91 -21.55 -6.20
C ASP A 393 -4.24 -22.93 -6.34
N LEU A 394 -3.82 -23.54 -5.22
CA LEU A 394 -3.24 -24.88 -5.21
C LEU A 394 -4.24 -25.94 -5.66
N MET A 395 -5.48 -25.87 -5.18
CA MET A 395 -6.57 -26.75 -5.62
C MET A 395 -6.84 -26.60 -7.12
N VAL A 396 -6.87 -25.37 -7.64
CA VAL A 396 -7.08 -25.12 -9.07
C VAL A 396 -5.93 -25.69 -9.92
N LYS A 397 -4.68 -25.50 -9.49
CA LYS A 397 -3.52 -26.13 -10.14
C LYS A 397 -3.59 -27.66 -10.09
N GLY A 398 -4.21 -28.20 -9.04
CA GLY A 398 -4.51 -29.62 -8.87
C GLY A 398 -5.66 -30.17 -9.71
N GLY A 399 -6.26 -29.36 -10.59
CA GLY A 399 -7.37 -29.78 -11.45
C GLY A 399 -8.76 -29.62 -10.83
N VAL A 400 -8.87 -29.03 -9.64
CA VAL A 400 -10.16 -28.66 -9.05
C VAL A 400 -10.74 -27.47 -9.81
N LYS A 401 -12.05 -27.50 -10.10
CA LYS A 401 -12.71 -26.40 -10.80
C LYS A 401 -12.64 -25.12 -9.95
N PRO A 402 -12.33 -23.93 -10.52
CA PRO A 402 -12.16 -22.69 -9.76
C PRO A 402 -13.33 -22.33 -8.83
N GLY A 403 -14.56 -22.47 -9.31
CA GLY A 403 -15.74 -22.22 -8.47
C GLY A 403 -15.87 -23.17 -7.29
N ILE A 404 -15.44 -24.43 -7.45
CA ILE A 404 -15.46 -25.44 -6.38
C ILE A 404 -14.34 -25.17 -5.38
N ALA A 405 -13.15 -24.79 -5.84
CA ALA A 405 -12.04 -24.43 -4.95
C ALA A 405 -12.40 -23.23 -4.06
N LEU A 406 -13.00 -22.17 -4.63
CA LEU A 406 -13.49 -21.02 -3.86
C LEU A 406 -14.60 -21.40 -2.88
N GLN A 407 -15.53 -22.26 -3.30
CA GLN A 407 -16.60 -22.76 -2.44
C GLN A 407 -16.05 -23.60 -1.28
N PHE A 408 -15.09 -24.48 -1.55
CA PHE A 408 -14.44 -25.33 -0.55
C PHE A 408 -13.74 -24.50 0.51
N VAL A 409 -13.01 -23.44 0.15
CA VAL A 409 -12.36 -22.57 1.14
C VAL A 409 -13.37 -21.74 1.93
N SER A 410 -14.39 -21.18 1.26
CA SER A 410 -15.37 -20.29 1.89
C SER A 410 -16.29 -21.00 2.89
N ASN A 411 -16.53 -22.30 2.67
CA ASN A 411 -17.45 -23.10 3.48
C ASN A 411 -16.88 -23.58 4.81
N ILE A 412 -15.56 -23.47 5.04
CA ILE A 412 -14.91 -23.90 6.28
C ILE A 412 -15.50 -23.15 7.49
N LYS A 413 -15.73 -21.83 7.35
CA LYS A 413 -16.35 -21.02 8.41
C LYS A 413 -17.78 -21.47 8.73
N LYS A 414 -18.55 -21.87 7.71
CA LYS A 414 -19.92 -22.37 7.89
C LYS A 414 -19.92 -23.72 8.59
N PHE A 415 -19.00 -24.60 8.24
CA PHE A 415 -18.80 -25.88 8.92
C PHE A 415 -18.46 -25.68 10.40
N GLN A 416 -17.53 -24.77 10.74
CA GLN A 416 -17.21 -24.45 12.13
C GLN A 416 -18.42 -23.93 12.92
N GLN A 417 -19.25 -23.07 12.31
CA GLN A 417 -20.46 -22.56 12.96
C GLN A 417 -21.50 -23.66 13.21
N GLU A 418 -21.62 -24.64 12.31
CA GLU A 418 -22.53 -25.77 12.48
C GLU A 418 -22.01 -26.78 13.49
N ALA A 419 -20.70 -27.03 13.52
CA ALA A 419 -20.05 -27.90 14.49
C ALA A 419 -20.18 -27.36 15.93
N LYS A 420 -20.13 -26.04 16.12
CA LYS A 420 -20.36 -25.40 17.44
C LYS A 420 -21.81 -25.45 17.94
N ARG A 421 -22.77 -25.75 17.07
CA ARG A 421 -24.20 -25.85 17.40
C ARG A 421 -24.64 -27.28 17.71
N ARG A 422 -23.79 -28.26 17.45
CA ARG A 422 -23.95 -29.67 17.85
C ARG A 422 -23.33 -29.86 19.23
#